data_AF-A0A5D2QHY1-F1
#
_entry.id   AF-A0A5D2QHY1-F1
#
_cell.length_a   1.000
_cell.length_b   1.000
_cell.length_c   1.000
_cell.angle_alpha   90.00
_cell.angle_beta   90.00
_cell.angle_gamma   90.00
#
_symmetry.space_group_name_H-M   'P 1'
#
loop_
_entity.id
_entity.type
_entity.pdbx_description
1 polymer ?
#
loop_
_entity_poly.entity_id
_entity_poly.type
_entity_poly.pdbx_seq_one_letter_code
_entity_poly.pdbx_strand_id
1 'polypeptide(L)'
;MELIWEELGLKFAYLFGMGRSGVIASLIAACQRLQTHEYKCCEALATAVGSKNETSKFIVPRILFLESYFSYEDKSSWSWPGGAKMHVMGSLILQAIFKFQSEWIQPYILSITSMDAEHVLEAAQDARGARVIEAFLASDASTKQKRRLVVKLRGHFGELAINLSGSFTVERCFNAGNLSLREAIASELLAVRTELSKTKQGPHLLRTLDIDRYATKPDQWRSKQASKQSAYNEFFVAFGSSESKSTKRNKLLYNASMDTSEHEELTIKKDIDGSLISTSVVDDTSSEKKGRKKRKRDVACSWF
;
A
#
# COMPACT_ATOMS: atom_id res chain seq x y z
N MET A 1 -8.27 -21.68 -17.68
CA MET A 1 -8.21 -20.26 -17.27
C MET A 1 -7.87 -19.36 -18.44
N GLU A 2 -6.91 -19.72 -19.29
CA GLU A 2 -6.52 -18.92 -20.46
C GLU A 2 -7.69 -18.56 -21.37
N LEU A 3 -8.49 -19.55 -21.82
CA LEU A 3 -9.68 -19.29 -22.65
C LEU A 3 -10.70 -18.33 -21.98
N ILE A 4 -10.92 -18.48 -20.67
CA ILE A 4 -11.84 -17.59 -19.92
C ILE A 4 -11.26 -16.17 -19.85
N TRP A 5 -9.94 -16.07 -19.66
CA TRP A 5 -9.23 -14.80 -19.59
C TRP A 5 -9.25 -14.06 -20.93
N GLU A 6 -9.03 -14.75 -22.03
CA GLU A 6 -9.10 -14.18 -23.39
C GLU A 6 -10.49 -13.62 -23.68
N GLU A 7 -11.54 -14.33 -23.28
CA GLU A 7 -12.92 -13.91 -23.54
C GLU A 7 -13.43 -12.79 -22.63
N LEU A 8 -13.07 -12.82 -21.34
CA LEU A 8 -13.65 -11.93 -20.32
C LEU A 8 -12.68 -10.88 -19.79
N GLY A 9 -11.38 -11.17 -19.72
CA GLY A 9 -10.36 -10.33 -19.10
C GLY A 9 -10.28 -8.93 -19.71
N LEU A 10 -10.53 -8.82 -21.01
CA LEU A 10 -10.51 -7.54 -21.74
C LEU A 10 -11.85 -6.78 -21.70
N LYS A 11 -12.91 -7.39 -21.14
CA LYS A 11 -14.29 -6.87 -21.18
C LYS A 11 -14.78 -6.35 -19.82
N PHE A 12 -13.89 -6.08 -18.87
CA PHE A 12 -14.28 -5.69 -17.50
C PHE A 12 -15.10 -4.40 -17.45
N ALA A 13 -14.73 -3.37 -18.22
CA ALA A 13 -15.49 -2.12 -18.27
C ALA A 13 -16.92 -2.34 -18.80
N TYR A 14 -17.06 -3.18 -19.82
CA TYR A 14 -18.35 -3.57 -20.39
C TYR A 14 -19.19 -4.37 -19.39
N LEU A 15 -18.60 -5.37 -18.72
CA LEU A 15 -19.28 -6.17 -17.69
C LEU A 15 -19.76 -5.32 -16.52
N PHE A 16 -18.99 -4.32 -16.09
CA PHE A 16 -19.44 -3.37 -15.07
C PHE A 16 -20.60 -2.50 -15.56
N GLY A 17 -20.54 -1.98 -16.79
CA GLY A 17 -21.63 -1.22 -17.39
C GLY A 17 -22.94 -2.03 -17.52
N MET A 18 -22.85 -3.35 -17.67
CA MET A 18 -24.01 -4.25 -17.66
C MET A 18 -24.48 -4.67 -16.26
N GLY A 19 -23.85 -4.18 -15.18
CA GLY A 19 -24.13 -4.61 -13.81
C GLY A 19 -23.69 -6.04 -13.48
N ARG A 20 -22.84 -6.67 -14.31
CA ARG A 20 -22.36 -8.06 -14.15
C ARG A 20 -21.07 -8.15 -13.31
N SER A 21 -21.00 -7.36 -12.24
CA SER A 21 -19.84 -7.29 -11.33
C SER A 21 -19.50 -8.63 -10.66
N GLY A 22 -20.48 -9.51 -10.47
CA GLY A 22 -20.27 -10.86 -9.92
C GLY A 22 -19.37 -11.74 -10.78
N VAL A 23 -19.42 -11.59 -12.12
CA VAL A 23 -18.54 -12.34 -13.04
C VAL A 23 -17.08 -11.96 -12.80
N ILE A 24 -16.82 -10.66 -12.62
CA ILE A 24 -15.48 -10.14 -12.34
C ILE A 24 -14.99 -10.64 -10.97
N ALA A 25 -15.84 -10.60 -9.94
CA ALA A 25 -15.50 -11.13 -8.62
C ALA A 25 -15.14 -12.63 -8.67
N SER A 26 -15.91 -13.44 -9.40
CA SER A 26 -15.62 -14.86 -9.58
C SER A 26 -14.32 -15.10 -10.35
N LEU A 27 -14.03 -14.29 -11.36
CA LEU A 27 -12.79 -14.39 -12.12
C LEU A 27 -11.56 -14.03 -11.27
N ILE A 28 -11.64 -12.95 -10.47
CA ILE A 28 -10.59 -12.56 -9.52
C ILE A 28 -10.34 -13.68 -8.51
N ALA A 29 -11.41 -14.24 -7.93
CA ALA A 29 -11.29 -15.36 -6.99
C ALA A 29 -10.68 -16.61 -7.64
N ALA A 30 -10.98 -16.87 -8.92
CA ALA A 30 -10.39 -17.97 -9.68
C ALA A 30 -8.89 -17.73 -9.95
N CYS A 31 -8.51 -16.50 -10.33
CA CYS A 31 -7.10 -16.10 -10.49
C CYS A 31 -6.31 -16.33 -9.19
N GLN A 32 -6.89 -15.98 -8.05
CA GLN A 32 -6.28 -16.20 -6.74
C GLN A 32 -6.11 -17.69 -6.42
N ARG A 33 -7.19 -18.47 -6.57
CA ARG A 33 -7.17 -19.90 -6.23
C ARG A 33 -6.20 -20.69 -7.12
N LEU A 34 -6.04 -20.29 -8.37
CA LEU A 34 -5.20 -20.96 -9.35
C LEU A 34 -3.82 -20.32 -9.52
N GLN A 35 -3.54 -19.25 -8.76
CA GLN A 35 -2.29 -18.49 -8.80
C GLN A 35 -1.87 -18.14 -10.24
N THR A 36 -2.82 -17.62 -11.02
CA THR A 36 -2.63 -17.35 -12.44
C THR A 36 -3.31 -16.05 -12.84
N HIS A 37 -2.69 -15.30 -13.75
CA HIS A 37 -3.20 -14.04 -14.29
C HIS A 37 -3.48 -12.95 -13.24
N GLU A 38 -2.95 -13.06 -12.01
CA GLU A 38 -3.24 -12.14 -10.90
C GLU A 38 -2.86 -10.69 -11.25
N TYR A 39 -1.65 -10.48 -11.76
CA TYR A 39 -1.20 -9.17 -12.25
C TYR A 39 -2.10 -8.63 -13.38
N LYS A 40 -2.37 -9.44 -14.41
CA LYS A 40 -3.23 -9.07 -15.55
C LYS A 40 -4.64 -8.72 -15.09
N CYS A 41 -5.14 -9.43 -14.08
CA CYS A 41 -6.45 -9.21 -13.45
C CYS A 41 -6.51 -7.88 -12.71
N CYS A 42 -5.50 -7.56 -11.92
CA CYS A 42 -5.36 -6.27 -11.26
C CYS A 42 -5.29 -5.12 -12.26
N GLU A 43 -4.52 -5.27 -13.33
CA GLU A 43 -4.34 -4.26 -14.38
C GLU A 43 -5.64 -4.03 -15.18
N ALA A 44 -6.31 -5.10 -15.60
CA ALA A 44 -7.58 -5.02 -16.32
C ALA A 44 -8.68 -4.37 -15.46
N LEU A 45 -8.76 -4.72 -14.17
CA LEU A 45 -9.66 -4.09 -13.23
C LEU A 45 -9.37 -2.61 -13.03
N ALA A 46 -8.10 -2.24 -12.84
CA ALA A 46 -7.69 -0.85 -12.68
C ALA A 46 -8.01 -0.04 -13.94
N THR A 47 -7.79 -0.61 -15.13
CA THR A 47 -8.12 0.00 -16.42
C THR A 47 -9.62 0.17 -16.62
N ALA A 48 -10.43 -0.78 -16.13
CA ALA A 48 -11.88 -0.72 -16.27
C ALA A 48 -12.53 0.38 -15.42
N VAL A 49 -11.93 0.74 -14.28
CA VAL A 49 -12.44 1.78 -13.37
C VAL A 49 -11.63 3.08 -13.42
N GLY A 50 -10.46 3.08 -14.06
CA GLY A 50 -9.62 4.25 -14.28
C GLY A 50 -9.88 4.90 -15.64
N SER A 51 -9.70 6.22 -15.72
CA SER A 51 -9.55 6.90 -17.02
C SER A 51 -8.08 6.84 -17.46
N LYS A 52 -7.85 6.87 -18.78
CA LYS A 52 -6.51 6.73 -19.39
C LYS A 52 -5.47 7.76 -18.88
N ASN A 53 -5.90 8.88 -18.31
CA ASN A 53 -5.06 9.99 -17.85
C ASN A 53 -5.17 10.30 -16.35
N GLU A 54 -5.89 9.49 -15.58
CA GLU A 54 -6.19 9.83 -14.18
C GLU A 54 -5.25 9.19 -13.18
N THR A 55 -5.03 9.89 -12.07
CA THR A 55 -4.25 9.37 -10.95
C THR A 55 -4.93 8.12 -10.37
N SER A 56 -4.17 7.08 -10.05
CA SER A 56 -4.67 5.84 -9.42
C SER A 56 -5.37 6.05 -8.06
N LYS A 57 -5.48 7.29 -7.60
CA LYS A 57 -6.10 7.68 -6.32
C LYS A 57 -7.57 7.28 -6.21
N PHE A 58 -8.31 7.23 -7.32
CA PHE A 58 -9.77 7.03 -7.31
C PHE A 58 -10.23 5.59 -7.57
N ILE A 59 -9.31 4.64 -7.78
CA ILE A 59 -9.67 3.23 -8.09
C ILE A 59 -10.53 2.62 -6.98
N VAL A 60 -10.10 2.72 -5.73
CA VAL A 60 -10.81 2.16 -4.57
C VAL A 60 -12.14 2.88 -4.34
N PRO A 61 -12.22 4.23 -4.27
CA PRO A 61 -13.50 4.95 -4.19
C PRO A 61 -14.51 4.54 -5.27
N ARG A 62 -14.07 4.45 -6.54
CA ARG A 62 -14.96 4.06 -7.65
C ARG A 62 -15.48 2.64 -7.54
N ILE A 63 -14.65 1.71 -7.06
CA ILE A 63 -15.09 0.33 -6.83
C ILE A 63 -16.01 0.25 -5.59
N LEU A 64 -15.75 1.02 -4.53
CA LEU A 64 -16.64 1.12 -3.37
C LEU A 64 -18.03 1.62 -3.76
N PHE A 65 -18.12 2.51 -4.75
CA PHE A 65 -19.38 3.07 -5.26
C PHE A 65 -19.61 2.71 -6.72
N LEU A 66 -19.40 1.43 -7.05
CA LEU A 66 -19.41 0.92 -8.42
C LEU A 66 -20.66 1.32 -9.21
N GLU A 67 -21.84 1.13 -8.63
CA GLU A 67 -23.11 1.46 -9.28
C GLU A 67 -23.23 2.97 -9.53
N SER A 68 -22.93 3.80 -8.52
CA SER A 68 -22.92 5.26 -8.67
C SER A 68 -21.96 5.70 -9.78
N TYR A 69 -20.73 5.20 -9.78
CA TYR A 69 -19.72 5.56 -10.78
C TYR A 69 -20.11 5.15 -12.20
N PHE A 70 -20.61 3.93 -12.40
CA PHE A 70 -20.98 3.45 -13.75
C PHE A 70 -22.31 4.03 -14.25
N SER A 71 -23.18 4.50 -13.35
CA SER A 71 -24.42 5.22 -13.70
C SER A 71 -24.21 6.71 -14.03
N TYR A 72 -23.04 7.26 -13.70
CA TYR A 72 -22.74 8.68 -13.86
C TYR A 72 -22.28 8.99 -15.29
N GLU A 73 -22.93 9.95 -15.95
CA GLU A 73 -22.69 10.27 -17.37
C GLU A 73 -21.28 10.80 -17.61
N ASP A 74 -20.88 11.83 -16.86
CA ASP A 74 -19.54 12.40 -16.92
C ASP A 74 -18.62 11.84 -15.83
N LYS A 75 -17.94 10.74 -16.16
CA LYS A 75 -17.00 10.05 -15.26
C LYS A 75 -15.89 10.95 -14.71
N SER A 76 -15.55 12.05 -15.40
CA SER A 76 -14.47 12.95 -14.99
C SER A 76 -14.85 13.86 -13.83
N SER A 77 -16.15 14.15 -13.66
CA SER A 77 -16.69 14.94 -12.55
C SER A 77 -17.24 14.09 -11.40
N TRP A 78 -17.17 12.76 -11.49
CA TRP A 78 -17.62 11.88 -10.42
C TRP A 78 -16.79 12.09 -9.15
N SER A 79 -17.47 12.32 -8.03
CA SER A 79 -16.89 12.46 -6.70
C SER A 79 -17.52 11.48 -5.71
N TRP A 80 -16.94 11.40 -4.52
CA TRP A 80 -17.46 10.57 -3.44
C TRP A 80 -18.92 10.93 -3.09
N PRO A 81 -19.87 10.00 -3.20
CA PRO A 81 -21.27 10.25 -2.88
C PRO A 81 -21.51 10.06 -1.38
N GLY A 82 -21.25 11.11 -0.58
CA GLY A 82 -21.35 11.06 0.88
C GLY A 82 -22.73 10.60 1.38
N GLY A 83 -22.73 9.68 2.33
CA GLY A 83 -23.93 9.08 2.93
C GLY A 83 -24.57 7.95 2.11
N ALA A 84 -24.06 7.66 0.90
CA ALA A 84 -24.54 6.54 0.10
C ALA A 84 -24.00 5.20 0.65
N LYS A 85 -24.78 4.14 0.48
CA LYS A 85 -24.31 2.79 0.84
C LYS A 85 -23.27 2.31 -0.17
N MET A 86 -22.17 1.76 0.31
CA MET A 86 -21.13 1.20 -0.56
C MET A 86 -21.64 -0.05 -1.28
N HIS A 87 -21.14 -0.37 -2.46
CA HIS A 87 -21.58 -1.48 -3.30
C HIS A 87 -21.08 -2.84 -2.76
N VAL A 88 -21.97 -3.83 -2.57
CA VAL A 88 -21.61 -5.16 -2.00
C VAL A 88 -20.52 -5.82 -2.83
N MET A 89 -20.76 -5.97 -4.14
CA MET A 89 -19.83 -6.70 -4.99
C MET A 89 -18.52 -5.94 -5.17
N GLY A 90 -18.58 -4.60 -5.15
CA GLY A 90 -17.39 -3.75 -5.18
C GLY A 90 -16.49 -4.00 -3.97
N SER A 91 -17.09 -4.06 -2.77
CA SER A 91 -16.38 -4.43 -1.55
C SER A 91 -15.79 -5.85 -1.63
N LEU A 92 -16.53 -6.84 -2.12
CA LEU A 92 -16.03 -8.21 -2.27
C LEU A 92 -14.85 -8.30 -3.26
N ILE A 93 -14.92 -7.55 -4.37
CA ILE A 93 -13.82 -7.42 -5.33
C ILE A 93 -12.57 -6.87 -4.63
N LEU A 94 -12.69 -5.76 -3.91
CA LEU A 94 -11.56 -5.16 -3.20
C LEU A 94 -10.98 -6.07 -2.12
N GLN A 95 -11.84 -6.77 -1.38
CA GLN A 95 -11.42 -7.77 -0.40
C GLN A 95 -10.60 -8.90 -1.02
N ALA A 96 -10.94 -9.33 -2.24
CA ALA A 96 -10.17 -10.33 -2.98
C ALA A 96 -8.84 -9.75 -3.49
N ILE A 97 -8.87 -8.53 -4.04
CA ILE A 97 -7.67 -7.83 -4.53
C ILE A 97 -6.64 -7.65 -3.43
N PHE A 98 -7.03 -7.24 -2.21
CA PHE A 98 -6.09 -7.06 -1.11
C PHE A 98 -5.47 -8.36 -0.56
N LYS A 99 -5.82 -9.53 -1.11
CA LYS A 99 -5.15 -10.80 -0.80
C LYS A 99 -4.08 -11.19 -1.82
N PHE A 100 -3.96 -10.47 -2.93
CA PHE A 100 -2.87 -10.64 -3.88
C PHE A 100 -1.56 -10.06 -3.35
N GLN A 101 -0.45 -10.46 -3.97
CA GLN A 101 0.88 -9.93 -3.65
C GLN A 101 0.93 -8.42 -3.88
N SER A 102 1.55 -7.70 -2.95
CA SER A 102 1.58 -6.24 -2.90
C SER A 102 2.11 -5.63 -4.19
N GLU A 103 3.05 -6.31 -4.86
CA GLU A 103 3.67 -5.92 -6.13
C GLU A 103 2.62 -5.70 -7.23
N TRP A 104 1.54 -6.47 -7.22
CA TRP A 104 0.50 -6.42 -8.25
C TRP A 104 -0.63 -5.44 -7.94
N ILE A 105 -0.74 -5.02 -6.67
CA ILE A 105 -1.86 -4.20 -6.18
C ILE A 105 -1.45 -2.80 -5.75
N GLN A 106 -0.25 -2.35 -6.15
CA GLN A 106 0.24 -0.99 -5.85
C GLN A 106 -0.77 0.13 -6.19
N PRO A 107 -1.50 0.11 -7.32
CA PRO A 107 -2.52 1.13 -7.61
C PRO A 107 -3.63 1.18 -6.56
N TYR A 108 -4.07 0.03 -6.04
CA TYR A 108 -5.12 -0.07 -5.03
C TYR A 108 -4.62 0.38 -3.65
N ILE A 109 -3.39 0.01 -3.29
CA ILE A 109 -2.74 0.47 -2.06
C ILE A 109 -2.58 2.00 -2.09
N LEU A 110 -2.11 2.55 -3.21
CA LEU A 110 -2.00 3.99 -3.39
C LEU A 110 -3.37 4.66 -3.27
N SER A 111 -4.40 4.09 -3.90
CA SER A 111 -5.77 4.60 -3.85
C SER A 111 -6.31 4.67 -2.42
N ILE A 112 -6.36 3.54 -1.70
CA ILE A 112 -6.94 3.49 -0.35
C ILE A 112 -6.16 4.37 0.63
N THR A 113 -4.84 4.42 0.51
CA THR A 113 -4.01 5.25 1.39
C THR A 113 -4.02 6.74 1.02
N SER A 114 -4.57 7.11 -0.13
CA SER A 114 -4.74 8.50 -0.57
C SER A 114 -6.12 9.07 -0.28
N MET A 115 -7.11 8.25 0.09
CA MET A 115 -8.46 8.72 0.47
C MET A 115 -8.41 9.72 1.65
N ASP A 116 -9.21 10.76 1.62
CA ASP A 116 -9.29 11.73 2.73
C ASP A 116 -9.80 11.10 4.03
N ALA A 117 -9.53 11.76 5.16
CA ALA A 117 -9.88 11.21 6.48
C ALA A 117 -11.39 10.97 6.63
N GLU A 118 -12.21 11.89 6.10
CA GLU A 118 -13.68 11.79 6.08
C GLU A 118 -14.15 10.55 5.30
N HIS A 119 -13.60 10.34 4.10
CA HIS A 119 -13.93 9.16 3.27
C HIS A 119 -13.50 7.84 3.91
N VAL A 120 -12.35 7.83 4.60
CA VAL A 120 -11.88 6.64 5.34
C VAL A 120 -12.77 6.35 6.55
N LEU A 121 -13.23 7.40 7.24
CA LEU A 121 -14.17 7.26 8.34
C LEU A 121 -15.52 6.70 7.87
N GLU A 122 -16.10 7.28 6.83
CA GLU A 122 -17.36 6.82 6.26
C GLU A 122 -17.25 5.36 5.78
N ALA A 123 -16.12 4.99 5.17
CA ALA A 123 -15.82 3.60 4.83
C ALA A 123 -15.73 2.68 6.05
N ALA A 124 -15.15 3.13 7.16
CA ALA A 124 -15.07 2.33 8.38
C ALA A 124 -16.43 2.19 9.09
N GLN A 125 -17.34 3.15 8.91
CA GLN A 125 -18.70 3.09 9.47
C GLN A 125 -19.64 2.19 8.63
N ASP A 126 -19.45 2.11 7.31
CA ASP A 126 -20.21 1.19 6.45
C ASP A 126 -19.73 -0.27 6.61
N ALA A 127 -20.65 -1.23 6.75
CA ALA A 127 -20.29 -2.63 6.98
C ALA A 127 -19.51 -3.26 5.81
N ARG A 128 -19.71 -2.80 4.56
CA ARG A 128 -19.02 -3.26 3.36
C ARG A 128 -17.66 -2.57 3.24
N GLY A 129 -17.59 -1.28 3.52
CA GLY A 129 -16.34 -0.51 3.56
C GLY A 129 -15.37 -1.00 4.65
N ALA A 130 -15.89 -1.29 5.84
CA ALA A 130 -15.14 -1.84 6.97
C ALA A 130 -14.37 -3.10 6.57
N ARG A 131 -15.01 -4.02 5.86
CA ARG A 131 -14.36 -5.24 5.35
C ARG A 131 -13.24 -4.98 4.34
N VAL A 132 -13.35 -3.91 3.55
CA VAL A 132 -12.28 -3.49 2.64
C VAL A 132 -11.08 -2.98 3.41
N ILE A 133 -11.32 -2.13 4.43
CA ILE A 133 -10.26 -1.63 5.32
C ILE A 133 -9.59 -2.81 6.03
N GLU A 134 -10.36 -3.74 6.59
CA GLU A 134 -9.84 -4.94 7.26
C GLU A 134 -9.01 -5.82 6.32
N ALA A 135 -9.45 -6.00 5.06
CA ALA A 135 -8.70 -6.75 4.05
C ALA A 135 -7.37 -6.07 3.71
N PHE A 136 -7.37 -4.74 3.55
CA PHE A 136 -6.13 -3.97 3.36
C PHE A 136 -5.20 -4.05 4.57
N LEU A 137 -5.71 -4.00 5.80
CA LEU A 137 -4.87 -4.15 7.00
C LEU A 137 -4.30 -5.56 7.15
N ALA A 138 -4.98 -6.57 6.58
CA ALA A 138 -4.53 -7.96 6.53
C ALA A 138 -3.61 -8.29 5.34
N SER A 139 -3.47 -7.41 4.34
CA SER A 139 -2.64 -7.65 3.16
C SER A 139 -1.14 -7.67 3.50
N ASP A 140 -0.29 -7.95 2.53
CA ASP A 140 1.16 -7.84 2.62
C ASP A 140 1.68 -6.40 2.40
N ALA A 141 0.80 -5.40 2.30
CA ALA A 141 1.18 -4.00 2.22
C ALA A 141 2.08 -3.58 3.40
N SER A 142 3.01 -2.65 3.14
CA SER A 142 3.97 -2.23 4.16
C SER A 142 3.28 -1.67 5.40
N THR A 143 3.90 -1.86 6.57
CA THR A 143 3.41 -1.31 7.85
C THR A 143 3.26 0.21 7.80
N LYS A 144 4.10 0.89 7.01
CA LYS A 144 4.01 2.34 6.75
C LYS A 144 2.73 2.71 6.00
N GLN A 145 2.35 1.96 4.96
CA GLN A 145 1.10 2.16 4.21
C GLN A 145 -0.12 1.89 5.08
N LYS A 146 -0.12 0.78 5.84
CA LYS A 146 -1.20 0.46 6.78
C LYS A 146 -1.37 1.57 7.82
N ARG A 147 -0.28 2.00 8.46
CA ARG A 147 -0.30 3.11 9.44
C ARG A 147 -0.82 4.41 8.84
N ARG A 148 -0.49 4.73 7.57
CA ARG A 148 -0.99 5.93 6.89
C ARG A 148 -2.52 5.96 6.84
N LEU A 149 -3.16 4.81 6.62
CA LEU A 149 -4.62 4.72 6.65
C LEU A 149 -5.14 4.86 8.08
N VAL A 150 -4.60 4.09 9.02
CA VAL A 150 -5.12 4.03 10.41
C VAL A 150 -5.01 5.38 11.12
N VAL A 151 -3.96 6.17 10.86
CA VAL A 151 -3.81 7.50 11.47
C VAL A 151 -4.96 8.45 11.11
N LYS A 152 -5.65 8.24 9.98
CA LYS A 152 -6.80 9.05 9.56
C LYS A 152 -8.07 8.78 10.38
N LEU A 153 -8.12 7.67 11.11
CA LEU A 153 -9.24 7.30 11.99
C LEU A 153 -9.03 7.75 13.45
N ARG A 154 -7.93 8.46 13.75
CA ARG A 154 -7.69 9.01 15.09
C ARG A 154 -8.79 10.00 15.46
N GLY A 155 -9.26 9.92 16.70
CA GLY A 155 -10.40 10.69 17.20
C GLY A 155 -11.74 9.99 16.98
N HIS A 156 -11.79 8.92 16.19
CA HIS A 156 -13.01 8.22 15.81
C HIS A 156 -13.04 6.74 16.24
N PHE A 157 -12.01 6.22 16.92
CA PHE A 157 -11.99 4.81 17.33
C PHE A 157 -13.06 4.50 18.39
N GLY A 158 -13.41 5.47 19.23
CA GLY A 158 -14.48 5.35 20.21
C GLY A 158 -15.85 5.11 19.55
N GLU A 159 -16.26 5.99 18.62
CA GLU A 159 -17.52 5.84 17.88
C GLU A 159 -17.55 4.58 17.01
N LEU A 160 -16.43 4.23 16.36
CA LEU A 160 -16.33 3.03 15.55
C LEU A 160 -16.48 1.76 16.39
N ALA A 161 -15.95 1.73 17.61
CA ALA A 161 -16.02 0.56 18.47
C ALA A 161 -17.44 0.24 18.95
N ILE A 162 -18.31 1.24 19.05
CA ILE A 162 -19.71 1.07 19.44
C ILE A 162 -20.51 0.41 18.30
N ASN A 163 -20.13 0.69 17.04
CA ASN A 163 -20.75 0.10 15.86
C ASN A 163 -20.41 -1.39 15.70
N LEU A 164 -21.39 -2.20 15.27
CA LEU A 164 -21.25 -3.67 15.19
C LEU A 164 -20.14 -4.12 14.22
N SER A 165 -19.99 -3.47 13.07
CA SER A 165 -18.91 -3.73 12.12
C SER A 165 -17.60 -3.05 12.54
N GLY A 166 -17.70 -1.84 13.09
CA GLY A 166 -16.54 -1.02 13.42
C GLY A 166 -15.68 -1.60 14.55
N SER A 167 -16.25 -2.36 15.49
CA SER A 167 -15.48 -3.02 16.56
C SER A 167 -14.37 -3.93 16.02
N PHE A 168 -14.64 -4.66 14.94
CA PHE A 168 -13.66 -5.53 14.27
C PHE A 168 -12.59 -4.70 13.56
N THR A 169 -12.99 -3.60 12.91
CA THR A 169 -12.08 -2.68 12.25
C THR A 169 -11.13 -2.03 13.26
N VAL A 170 -11.62 -1.59 14.43
CA VAL A 170 -10.81 -1.03 15.52
C VAL A 170 -9.76 -2.05 15.99
N GLU A 171 -10.14 -3.32 16.17
CA GLU A 171 -9.20 -4.37 16.53
C GLU A 171 -8.10 -4.56 15.46
N ARG A 172 -8.47 -4.56 14.17
CA ARG A 172 -7.49 -4.63 13.07
C ARG A 172 -6.58 -3.40 13.04
N CYS A 173 -7.11 -2.21 13.26
CA CYS A 173 -6.33 -0.97 13.38
C CYS A 173 -5.33 -1.04 14.54
N PHE A 174 -5.74 -1.58 15.69
CA PHE A 174 -4.87 -1.76 16.86
C PHE A 174 -3.71 -2.71 16.55
N ASN A 175 -4.00 -3.85 15.92
CA ASN A 175 -2.98 -4.84 15.58
C ASN A 175 -1.98 -4.31 14.54
N ALA A 176 -2.44 -3.55 13.55
CA ALA A 176 -1.59 -2.91 12.54
C ALA A 176 -0.82 -1.68 13.05
N GLY A 177 -1.22 -1.12 14.19
CA GLY A 177 -0.63 0.08 14.79
C GLY A 177 0.69 -0.17 15.51
N ASN A 178 1.54 0.85 15.55
CA ASN A 178 2.67 0.89 16.48
C ASN A 178 2.20 1.26 17.90
N LEU A 179 3.11 1.24 18.89
CA LEU A 179 2.76 1.50 20.28
C LEU A 179 2.00 2.83 20.46
N SER A 180 2.47 3.93 19.85
CA SER A 180 1.80 5.24 19.91
C SER A 180 0.37 5.20 19.37
N LEU A 181 0.10 4.45 18.28
CA LEU A 181 -1.24 4.32 17.74
C LEU A 181 -2.12 3.41 18.60
N ARG A 182 -1.55 2.33 19.15
CA ARG A 182 -2.24 1.46 20.10
C ARG A 182 -2.66 2.23 21.35
N GLU A 183 -1.83 3.12 21.86
CA GLU A 183 -2.17 4.00 22.98
C GLU A 183 -3.29 4.98 22.63
N ALA A 184 -3.24 5.60 21.46
CA ALA A 184 -4.31 6.50 21.01
C ALA A 184 -5.66 5.76 20.96
N ILE A 185 -5.69 4.57 20.35
CA ILE A 185 -6.88 3.71 20.32
C ILE A 185 -7.32 3.36 21.75
N ALA A 186 -6.40 2.92 22.61
CA ALA A 186 -6.74 2.52 23.97
C ALA A 186 -7.32 3.68 24.80
N SER A 187 -6.80 4.90 24.62
CA SER A 187 -7.31 6.12 25.25
C SER A 187 -8.74 6.45 24.78
N GLU A 188 -9.00 6.39 23.48
CA GLU A 188 -10.33 6.63 22.92
C GLU A 188 -11.35 5.58 23.37
N LEU A 189 -10.97 4.29 23.41
CA LEU A 189 -11.84 3.22 23.92
C LEU A 189 -12.10 3.32 25.42
N LEU A 190 -11.13 3.82 26.19
CA LEU A 190 -11.30 4.05 27.62
C LEU A 190 -12.37 5.13 27.87
N ALA A 191 -12.42 6.18 27.04
CA ALA A 191 -13.40 7.25 27.15
C ALA A 191 -14.85 6.75 26.96
N VAL A 192 -15.06 5.78 26.07
CA VAL A 192 -16.38 5.18 25.80
C VAL A 192 -16.60 3.82 26.48
N ARG A 193 -15.74 3.43 27.43
CA ARG A 193 -15.71 2.07 28.03
C ARG A 193 -17.07 1.63 28.59
N THR A 194 -17.81 2.54 29.21
CA THR A 194 -19.11 2.25 29.86
C THR A 194 -20.24 2.00 28.87
N GLU A 195 -20.20 2.64 27.71
CA GLU A 195 -21.13 2.39 26.61
C GLU A 195 -20.70 1.15 25.83
N LEU A 196 -19.41 1.04 25.54
CA LEU A 196 -18.83 -0.10 24.83
C LEU A 196 -19.11 -1.41 25.57
N SER A 197 -19.02 -1.45 26.90
CA SER A 197 -19.31 -2.67 27.67
C SER A 197 -20.76 -3.17 27.55
N LYS A 198 -21.69 -2.31 27.12
CA LYS A 198 -23.10 -2.66 26.91
C LYS A 198 -23.38 -3.18 25.50
N THR A 199 -22.44 -3.03 24.56
CA THR A 199 -22.61 -3.53 23.19
C THR A 199 -22.30 -5.03 23.10
N LYS A 200 -22.75 -5.67 22.02
CA LYS A 200 -22.55 -7.12 21.82
C LYS A 200 -21.08 -7.53 21.75
N GLN A 201 -20.23 -6.71 21.11
CA GLN A 201 -18.82 -7.03 20.86
C GLN A 201 -17.86 -6.30 21.81
N GLY A 202 -18.32 -5.26 22.49
CA GLY A 202 -17.45 -4.42 23.32
C GLY A 202 -16.77 -5.13 24.48
N PRO A 203 -17.42 -6.02 25.26
CA PRO A 203 -16.73 -6.81 26.29
C PRO A 203 -15.58 -7.65 25.73
N HIS A 204 -15.75 -8.21 24.53
CA HIS A 204 -14.68 -8.93 23.85
C HIS A 204 -13.54 -7.98 23.49
N LEU A 205 -13.83 -6.86 22.83
CA LEU A 205 -12.84 -5.88 22.39
C LEU A 205 -12.04 -5.30 23.57
N LEU A 206 -12.72 -4.90 24.65
CA LEU A 206 -12.10 -4.36 25.87
C LEU A 206 -11.11 -5.35 26.50
N ARG A 207 -11.47 -6.64 26.53
CA ARG A 207 -10.62 -7.72 27.03
C ARG A 207 -9.44 -8.00 26.10
N THR A 208 -9.68 -8.05 24.79
CA THR A 208 -8.65 -8.34 23.78
C THR A 208 -7.57 -7.27 23.76
N LEU A 209 -7.94 -5.99 23.88
CA LEU A 209 -7.01 -4.85 23.93
C LEU A 209 -6.48 -4.55 25.34
N ASP A 210 -6.99 -5.23 26.37
CA ASP A 210 -6.60 -5.08 27.78
C ASP A 210 -6.75 -3.62 28.29
N ILE A 211 -7.90 -3.00 27.97
CA ILE A 211 -8.18 -1.58 28.26
C ILE A 211 -8.23 -1.31 29.77
N ASP A 212 -8.65 -2.28 30.58
CA ASP A 212 -8.69 -2.17 32.03
C ASP A 212 -7.29 -2.05 32.65
N ARG A 213 -6.32 -2.79 32.08
CA ARG A 213 -4.91 -2.64 32.48
C ARG A 213 -4.33 -1.33 31.98
N TYR A 214 -4.71 -0.86 30.79
CA TYR A 214 -4.29 0.44 30.30
C TYR A 214 -4.72 1.57 31.27
N ALA A 215 -5.94 1.50 31.80
CA ALA A 215 -6.46 2.47 32.77
C ALA A 215 -5.75 2.43 34.14
N THR A 216 -5.47 1.23 34.65
CA THR A 216 -4.93 1.07 36.02
C THR A 216 -3.41 1.05 36.10
N LYS A 217 -2.74 0.48 35.09
CA LYS A 217 -1.29 0.23 35.04
C LYS A 217 -0.76 0.45 33.61
N PRO A 218 -0.73 1.70 33.12
CA PRO A 218 -0.37 2.01 31.74
C PRO A 218 1.04 1.54 31.36
N ASP A 219 2.02 1.62 32.27
CA ASP A 219 3.39 1.18 31.99
C ASP A 219 3.49 -0.33 31.79
N GLN A 220 2.76 -1.13 32.59
CA GLN A 220 2.69 -2.58 32.40
C GLN A 220 2.00 -2.93 31.08
N TRP A 221 0.96 -2.18 30.72
CA TRP A 221 0.29 -2.35 29.44
C TRP A 221 1.24 -2.04 28.27
N ARG A 222 2.00 -0.93 28.32
CA ARG A 222 3.00 -0.57 27.29
C ARG A 222 4.05 -1.66 27.12
N SER A 223 4.63 -2.13 28.22
CA SER A 223 5.64 -3.20 28.19
C SER A 223 5.10 -4.49 27.58
N LYS A 224 3.85 -4.85 27.90
CA LYS A 224 3.16 -6.01 27.29
C LYS A 224 2.95 -5.82 25.79
N GLN A 225 2.55 -4.64 25.34
CA GLN A 225 2.36 -4.35 23.90
C GLN A 225 3.69 -4.33 23.14
N ALA A 226 4.74 -3.77 23.73
CA ALA A 226 6.09 -3.74 23.15
C ALA A 226 6.69 -5.16 23.04
N SER A 227 6.53 -5.98 24.08
CA SER A 227 6.96 -7.38 24.07
C SER A 227 6.26 -8.19 22.97
N LYS A 228 4.94 -8.04 22.79
CA LYS A 228 4.21 -8.66 21.68
C LYS A 228 4.78 -8.26 20.31
N GLN A 229 5.15 -6.99 20.14
CA GLN A 229 5.73 -6.51 18.89
C GLN A 229 7.15 -7.07 18.65
N SER A 230 7.98 -7.14 19.70
CA SER A 230 9.34 -7.72 19.60
C SER A 230 9.26 -9.20 19.21
N ALA A 231 8.44 -9.98 19.92
CA ALA A 231 8.26 -11.40 19.65
C ALA A 231 7.75 -11.65 18.22
N TYR A 232 6.81 -10.84 17.73
CA TYR A 232 6.34 -10.93 16.33
C TYR A 232 7.46 -10.63 15.33
N ASN A 233 8.26 -9.58 15.58
CA ASN A 233 9.36 -9.22 14.70
C ASN A 233 10.46 -10.28 14.70
N GLU A 234 10.81 -10.83 15.86
CA GLU A 234 11.78 -11.93 16.00
C GLU A 234 11.30 -13.19 15.27
N PHE A 235 10.03 -13.56 15.44
CA PHE A 235 9.41 -14.66 14.69
C PHE A 235 9.47 -14.42 13.17
N PHE A 236 9.14 -13.21 12.72
CA PHE A 236 9.19 -12.86 11.31
C PHE A 236 10.62 -12.92 10.74
N VAL A 237 11.63 -12.47 11.49
CA VAL A 237 13.03 -12.59 11.08
C VAL A 237 13.47 -14.05 11.01
N ALA A 238 13.06 -14.88 11.98
CA ALA A 238 13.44 -16.29 12.05
C ALA A 238 12.74 -17.17 11.00
N PHE A 239 11.47 -16.90 10.68
CA PHE A 239 10.61 -17.80 9.89
C PHE A 239 9.94 -17.14 8.68
N GLY A 240 9.88 -15.81 8.62
CA GLY A 240 9.18 -15.05 7.56
C GLY A 240 9.99 -14.87 6.27
N SER A 241 11.24 -15.35 6.22
CA SER A 241 12.01 -15.43 4.99
C SER A 241 11.61 -16.67 4.20
N SER A 242 10.43 -16.64 3.55
CA SER A 242 10.14 -17.61 2.50
C SER A 242 11.12 -17.39 1.35
N GLU A 243 11.77 -18.46 0.91
CA GLU A 243 12.65 -18.52 -0.24
C GLU A 243 12.04 -17.86 -1.49
N SER A 244 12.46 -16.63 -1.82
CA SER A 244 12.35 -16.07 -3.17
C SER A 244 13.58 -15.23 -3.51
N LYS A 245 14.75 -15.88 -3.46
CA LYS A 245 15.89 -15.48 -4.30
C LYS A 245 16.11 -16.49 -5.41
N SER A 246 15.07 -16.76 -6.19
CA SER A 246 15.18 -17.38 -7.51
C SER A 246 15.59 -16.33 -8.57
N THR A 247 16.68 -15.60 -8.33
CA THR A 247 17.38 -14.82 -9.36
C THR A 247 18.88 -14.85 -9.07
N LYS A 248 19.46 -16.06 -9.08
CA LYS A 248 20.92 -16.24 -9.20
C LYS A 248 21.36 -17.63 -9.69
N ARG A 249 20.42 -18.46 -10.16
CA ARG A 249 20.71 -19.79 -10.71
C ARG A 249 20.14 -19.89 -12.13
N ASN A 250 20.60 -19.03 -13.03
CA ASN A 250 20.42 -19.13 -14.50
C ASN A 250 21.58 -18.44 -15.24
N LYS A 251 22.81 -18.53 -14.70
CA LYS A 251 24.02 -18.03 -15.38
C LYS A 251 25.16 -19.05 -15.44
N LEU A 252 24.85 -20.33 -15.24
CA LEU A 252 25.85 -21.41 -15.21
C LEU A 252 25.51 -22.64 -16.07
N LEU A 253 24.56 -22.55 -16.99
CA LEU A 253 24.28 -23.63 -17.94
C LEU A 253 23.95 -23.07 -19.32
N TYR A 254 24.95 -22.42 -19.93
CA TYR A 254 25.13 -22.40 -21.37
C TYR A 254 26.60 -22.08 -21.60
N ASN A 255 27.40 -23.13 -21.80
CA ASN A 255 28.70 -23.15 -22.51
C ASN A 255 29.38 -24.48 -22.21
N ALA A 256 28.90 -25.53 -22.87
CA ALA A 256 29.70 -26.71 -23.18
C ALA A 256 29.06 -27.37 -24.42
N SER A 257 29.88 -27.59 -25.46
CA SER A 257 29.55 -28.28 -26.73
C SER A 257 28.81 -27.40 -27.76
N MET A 258 29.30 -27.07 -28.97
CA MET A 258 30.31 -27.69 -29.84
C MET A 258 31.10 -26.65 -30.67
N ASP A 259 32.38 -26.93 -30.85
CA ASP A 259 33.23 -26.48 -31.95
C ASP A 259 32.92 -27.31 -33.21
N THR A 260 32.80 -26.67 -34.39
CA THR A 260 33.58 -26.96 -35.60
C THR A 260 33.19 -26.08 -36.80
N SER A 261 34.24 -25.77 -37.59
CA SER A 261 34.35 -25.15 -38.94
C SER A 261 34.19 -23.63 -39.09
N GLU A 262 35.35 -22.93 -39.14
CA GLU A 262 36.00 -22.34 -40.36
C GLU A 262 35.08 -21.85 -41.48
N HIS A 263 35.29 -20.78 -42.24
CA HIS A 263 36.29 -19.74 -42.50
C HIS A 263 35.44 -18.62 -43.21
N GLU A 264 35.68 -17.32 -43.12
CA GLU A 264 36.61 -16.59 -43.99
C GLU A 264 36.58 -15.09 -43.63
N GLU A 265 37.73 -14.48 -43.92
CA GLU A 265 38.25 -13.20 -43.47
C GLU A 265 37.77 -12.04 -44.37
N LEU A 266 37.67 -10.81 -43.83
CA LEU A 266 38.48 -9.65 -44.25
C LEU A 266 37.97 -8.30 -43.71
N THR A 267 38.90 -7.65 -42.99
CA THR A 267 39.25 -6.19 -42.93
C THR A 267 38.15 -5.17 -42.56
N ILE A 268 38.34 -4.21 -41.66
CA ILE A 268 39.43 -3.22 -41.51
C ILE A 268 39.48 -2.75 -40.02
N LYS A 269 40.69 -2.71 -39.44
CA LYS A 269 40.98 -2.18 -38.08
C LYS A 269 40.92 -0.65 -38.02
N LYS A 270 40.43 -0.10 -36.91
CA LYS A 270 40.76 1.24 -36.40
C LYS A 270 41.02 1.18 -34.90
N ASP A 271 42.00 1.98 -34.52
CA ASP A 271 42.87 1.83 -33.36
C ASP A 271 42.30 2.32 -32.03
N ILE A 272 42.93 1.79 -30.98
CA ILE A 272 42.87 2.18 -29.58
C ILE A 272 44.07 3.10 -29.30
N ASP A 273 43.80 4.25 -28.68
CA ASP A 273 44.26 4.66 -27.34
C ASP A 273 44.68 6.12 -27.23
N GLY A 274 44.46 6.64 -26.03
CA GLY A 274 44.71 8.02 -25.68
C GLY A 274 46.17 8.37 -25.35
N SER A 275 46.32 9.66 -25.03
CA SER A 275 47.34 10.28 -24.19
C SER A 275 48.41 11.14 -24.89
N LEU A 276 48.63 12.30 -24.25
CA LEU A 276 49.80 13.19 -24.27
C LEU A 276 50.03 14.15 -25.45
N ILE A 277 49.78 15.44 -25.16
CA ILE A 277 50.42 16.64 -25.74
C ILE A 277 50.42 17.67 -24.59
N SER A 278 51.44 18.47 -24.25
CA SER A 278 52.86 18.59 -24.61
C SER A 278 53.45 19.61 -23.61
N THR A 279 54.78 19.60 -23.45
CA THR A 279 55.55 20.59 -22.70
C THR A 279 56.56 21.27 -23.63
N SER A 280 56.53 22.62 -23.75
CA SER A 280 57.71 23.53 -23.76
C SER A 280 57.28 25.00 -23.98
N VAL A 281 57.43 25.91 -22.98
CA VAL A 281 58.43 27.03 -22.79
C VAL A 281 58.45 28.03 -23.97
N VAL A 282 58.20 29.35 -23.83
CA VAL A 282 58.97 30.43 -23.11
C VAL A 282 58.13 31.73 -22.85
N ASP A 283 58.47 32.45 -21.76
CA ASP A 283 58.32 33.89 -21.36
C ASP A 283 57.01 34.67 -21.66
N ASP A 284 56.45 35.52 -20.77
CA ASP A 284 57.08 36.71 -20.18
C ASP A 284 56.23 37.33 -19.02
N THR A 285 56.95 37.94 -18.06
CA THR A 285 56.66 39.03 -17.09
C THR A 285 55.37 39.21 -16.23
N SER A 286 55.67 39.55 -14.96
CA SER A 286 54.99 40.46 -14.01
C SER A 286 53.92 39.88 -13.06
N SER A 287 54.24 39.70 -11.76
CA SER A 287 53.86 40.56 -10.60
C SER A 287 52.33 40.58 -10.34
N GLU A 288 51.74 40.31 -9.16
CA GLU A 288 52.10 40.69 -7.80
C GLU A 288 51.06 40.07 -6.81
N LYS A 289 51.54 39.65 -5.63
CA LYS A 289 50.97 39.81 -4.26
C LYS A 289 49.50 39.49 -3.89
N LYS A 290 49.43 38.74 -2.77
CA LYS A 290 48.48 38.80 -1.61
C LYS A 290 47.04 38.30 -1.90
N GLY A 291 46.34 37.58 -1.02
CA GLY A 291 46.56 37.19 0.37
C GLY A 291 45.19 36.97 1.05
N ARG A 292 44.97 35.74 1.55
CA ARG A 292 44.49 35.41 2.91
C ARG A 292 43.12 35.92 3.45
N LYS A 293 42.31 34.93 3.88
CA LYS A 293 41.42 34.83 5.09
C LYS A 293 39.96 35.39 5.07
N LYS A 294 39.00 34.44 5.11
CA LYS A 294 38.18 33.96 6.27
C LYS A 294 37.53 34.99 7.24
N ARG A 295 36.19 34.93 7.39
CA ARG A 295 35.31 35.14 8.60
C ARG A 295 33.84 35.02 8.12
N LYS A 296 32.83 34.33 8.68
CA LYS A 296 32.31 33.93 10.02
C LYS A 296 31.59 35.04 10.82
N ARG A 297 30.35 34.69 11.26
CA ARG A 297 29.44 35.25 12.31
C ARG A 297 28.51 36.41 11.87
N ASP A 298 27.34 36.67 12.45
CA ASP A 298 26.39 36.01 13.38
C ASP A 298 25.13 36.92 13.42
N VAL A 299 23.96 36.33 13.72
CA VAL A 299 22.85 36.79 14.61
C VAL A 299 22.38 38.27 14.60
N ALA A 300 21.06 38.49 14.44
CA ALA A 300 20.21 39.21 15.42
C ALA A 300 18.71 39.24 15.06
N CYS A 301 17.88 39.08 16.09
CA CYS A 301 16.43 39.27 16.16
C CYS A 301 15.97 40.71 15.90
N SER A 302 14.69 40.89 15.54
CA SER A 302 13.82 41.90 16.19
C SER A 302 12.34 41.56 16.00
N TRP A 303 11.60 41.82 17.07
CA TRP A 303 10.15 41.76 17.22
C TRP A 303 9.44 42.89 16.47
N PHE A 304 8.20 42.64 16.05
CA PHE A 304 6.99 43.41 16.41
C PHE A 304 5.78 42.49 16.30
#